data_AF-A0A947KGP8-F1
#
_entry.id   AF-A0A947KGP8-F1
#
_cell.length_a   1.000
_cell.length_b   1.000
_cell.length_c   1.000
_cell.angle_alpha   90.00
_cell.angle_beta   90.00
_cell.angle_gamma   90.00
#
_symmetry.space_group_name_H-M   'P 1'
#
loop_
_entity.id
_entity.type
_entity.pdbx_description
1 polymer ?
#
loop_
_entity_poly.entity_id
_entity_poly.type
_entity_poly.pdbx_seq_one_letter_code
_entity_poly.pdbx_strand_id
1 'polypeptide(L)'
;MIQKNDILERKFNKTLRGFDPVEVRYFLEMIADEFEKLEARIIELEPIEKQLKDMKIKSPDDLIKEAEQKAQKTIADADKLASDVIGRAKLQKEKETEEITALRNKKDRLVKSLNDALGKQKDLINMLNNVTDDHAEENDQNDELL
;
A
#
# COMPACT_ATOMS: atom_id res chain seq x y z
N MET A 1 -40.36 -7.49 -42.00
CA MET A 1 -41.22 -7.58 -40.81
C MET A 1 -42.62 -7.22 -41.28
N ILE A 2 -43.64 -7.97 -40.85
CA ILE A 2 -45.04 -7.69 -41.22
C ILE A 2 -45.42 -6.38 -40.53
N GLN A 3 -46.01 -5.44 -41.28
CA GLN A 3 -46.47 -4.15 -40.79
C GLN A 3 -47.98 -4.16 -40.58
N LYS A 4 -48.51 -3.21 -39.80
CA LYS A 4 -49.95 -3.05 -39.57
C LYS A 4 -50.77 -3.12 -40.86
N ASN A 5 -50.32 -2.43 -41.90
CA ASN A 5 -51.00 -2.39 -43.20
C ASN A 5 -50.98 -3.74 -43.93
N ASP A 6 -49.95 -4.56 -43.72
CA ASP A 6 -49.88 -5.91 -44.32
C ASP A 6 -50.95 -6.85 -43.76
N ILE A 7 -51.42 -6.59 -42.53
CA ILE A 7 -52.50 -7.33 -41.86
C ILE A 7 -53.87 -6.85 -42.38
N LEU A 8 -54.05 -5.53 -42.47
CA LEU A 8 -55.31 -4.92 -42.92
C LEU A 8 -55.60 -5.17 -44.41
N GLU A 9 -54.57 -5.14 -45.26
CA GLU A 9 -54.70 -5.30 -46.71
C GLU A 9 -54.65 -6.77 -47.18
N ARG A 10 -54.58 -7.71 -46.23
CA ARG A 10 -54.46 -9.14 -46.51
C ARG A 10 -55.71 -9.65 -47.24
N LYS A 11 -55.51 -10.22 -48.44
CA LYS A 11 -56.58 -10.84 -49.24
C LYS A 11 -56.64 -12.34 -49.02
N PHE A 12 -57.85 -12.88 -48.91
CA PHE A 12 -58.12 -14.29 -48.70
C PHE A 12 -58.98 -14.87 -49.83
N ASN A 13 -58.75 -16.14 -50.16
CA ASN A 13 -59.57 -16.87 -51.13
C ASN A 13 -60.95 -17.19 -50.54
N LYS A 14 -62.02 -17.06 -51.34
CA LYS A 14 -63.39 -17.37 -50.90
C LYS A 14 -63.71 -18.85 -51.11
N THR A 15 -64.45 -19.45 -50.18
CA THR A 15 -64.93 -20.83 -50.25
C THR A 15 -66.41 -20.90 -49.87
N LEU A 16 -67.11 -21.96 -50.30
CA LEU A 16 -68.58 -22.09 -50.21
C LEU A 16 -69.12 -22.13 -48.75
N ARG A 17 -68.25 -22.39 -47.77
CA ARG A 17 -68.52 -22.34 -46.32
C ARG A 17 -67.33 -21.71 -45.59
N GLY A 18 -67.02 -20.46 -45.93
CA GLY A 18 -65.97 -19.67 -45.27
C GLY A 18 -66.47 -18.88 -44.05
N PHE A 19 -65.54 -18.22 -43.37
CA PHE A 19 -65.83 -17.25 -42.31
C PHE A 19 -66.52 -16.00 -42.86
N ASP A 20 -67.31 -15.32 -42.02
CA ASP A 20 -67.96 -14.06 -42.38
C ASP A 20 -66.90 -12.98 -42.70
N PRO A 21 -66.88 -12.40 -43.91
CA PRO A 21 -65.95 -11.34 -44.26
C PRO A 21 -66.01 -10.09 -43.37
N VAL A 22 -67.14 -9.82 -42.71
CA VAL A 22 -67.26 -8.68 -41.79
C VAL A 22 -66.53 -8.98 -40.48
N GLU A 23 -66.79 -10.13 -39.88
CA GLU A 23 -66.12 -10.58 -38.66
C GLU A 23 -64.60 -10.70 -38.83
N VAL A 24 -64.16 -11.27 -39.96
CA VAL A 24 -62.73 -11.38 -40.29
C VAL A 24 -62.07 -10.00 -40.36
N ARG A 25 -62.76 -8.98 -40.88
CA ARG A 25 -62.21 -7.61 -40.93
C ARG A 25 -62.06 -6.99 -39.55
N TYR A 26 -63.09 -7.08 -38.71
CA TYR A 26 -63.01 -6.61 -37.32
C TYR A 26 -61.88 -7.29 -36.55
N PHE A 27 -61.71 -8.60 -36.76
CA PHE A 27 -60.62 -9.34 -36.14
C PHE A 27 -59.25 -8.89 -36.63
N LEU A 28 -59.08 -8.65 -37.93
CA LEU A 28 -57.84 -8.15 -38.51
C LEU A 28 -57.50 -6.74 -38.03
N GLU A 29 -58.49 -5.87 -37.85
CA GLU A 29 -58.31 -4.53 -37.26
C GLU A 29 -57.78 -4.64 -35.82
N MET A 30 -58.41 -5.48 -35.00
CA MET A 30 -57.97 -5.71 -33.62
C MET A 30 -56.55 -6.27 -33.55
N ILE A 31 -56.20 -7.24 -34.41
CA ILE A 31 -54.83 -7.78 -34.48
C ILE A 31 -53.85 -6.71 -34.93
N ALA A 32 -54.20 -5.91 -35.95
CA ALA A 32 -53.34 -4.85 -36.46
C ALA A 32 -52.98 -3.83 -35.36
N ASP A 33 -53.96 -3.45 -34.53
CA ASP A 33 -53.73 -2.53 -33.40
C ASP A 33 -52.88 -3.16 -32.29
N GLU A 34 -53.12 -4.42 -31.92
CA GLU A 34 -52.30 -5.11 -30.92
C GLU A 34 -50.87 -5.37 -31.41
N PHE A 35 -50.70 -5.62 -32.71
CA PHE A 35 -49.39 -5.81 -33.32
C PHE A 35 -48.57 -4.51 -33.29
N GLU A 36 -49.19 -3.37 -33.58
CA GLU A 36 -48.56 -2.05 -33.50
C GLU A 36 -48.12 -1.73 -32.06
N LYS A 37 -48.95 -2.03 -31.05
CA LYS A 37 -48.59 -1.87 -29.63
C LYS A 37 -47.39 -2.74 -29.26
N LEU A 38 -47.34 -3.98 -29.74
CA LEU A 38 -46.25 -4.90 -29.45
C LEU A 38 -44.95 -4.44 -30.12
N GLU A 39 -45.00 -3.98 -31.36
CA GLU A 39 -43.85 -3.44 -32.09
C GLU A 39 -43.30 -2.19 -31.38
N ALA A 40 -44.16 -1.27 -30.97
CA ALA A 40 -43.76 -0.10 -30.17
C ALA A 40 -43.07 -0.51 -28.86
N ARG A 41 -43.58 -1.54 -28.18
CA ARG A 41 -42.98 -2.05 -26.95
C ARG A 41 -41.63 -2.71 -27.17
N ILE A 42 -41.44 -3.44 -28.27
CA ILE A 42 -40.15 -4.03 -28.64
C ILE A 42 -39.11 -2.92 -28.87
N ILE A 43 -39.47 -1.88 -29.65
CA ILE A 43 -38.60 -0.73 -29.92
C ILE A 43 -38.17 -0.02 -28.64
N GLU A 44 -39.08 0.08 -27.65
CA GLU A 44 -38.77 0.67 -26.34
C GLU A 44 -37.83 -0.22 -25.50
N LEU A 45 -38.03 -1.54 -25.54
CA LEU A 45 -37.28 -2.49 -24.70
C LEU A 45 -35.88 -2.82 -25.25
N GLU A 46 -35.71 -2.83 -26.58
CA GLU A 46 -34.44 -3.15 -27.25
C GLU A 46 -33.23 -2.32 -26.75
N PRO A 47 -33.31 -0.98 -26.63
CA PRO A 47 -32.21 -0.18 -26.13
C PRO A 47 -31.94 -0.44 -24.64
N ILE A 48 -32.97 -0.74 -23.85
CA ILE A 48 -32.85 -1.03 -22.41
C ILE A 48 -32.15 -2.37 -22.21
N GLU A 49 -32.54 -3.41 -22.96
CA GLU A 49 -31.86 -4.71 -22.94
C GLU A 49 -30.41 -4.60 -23.37
N LYS A 50 -30.14 -3.82 -24.43
CA LYS A 50 -28.77 -3.57 -24.89
C LYS A 50 -27.93 -2.86 -23.83
N GLN A 51 -28.48 -1.83 -23.18
CA GLN A 51 -27.83 -1.13 -22.08
C GLN A 51 -27.56 -2.04 -20.88
N LEU A 52 -28.53 -2.90 -20.52
CA LEU A 52 -28.37 -3.90 -19.45
C LEU A 52 -27.32 -4.95 -19.77
N LYS A 53 -27.19 -5.34 -21.04
CA LYS A 53 -26.19 -6.31 -21.49
C LYS A 53 -24.78 -5.69 -21.54
N ASP A 54 -24.69 -4.43 -21.93
CA ASP A 54 -23.43 -3.67 -22.01
C ASP A 54 -22.96 -3.22 -20.62
N MET A 55 -23.89 -2.94 -19.71
CA MET A 55 -23.61 -2.93 -18.28
C MET A 55 -23.25 -4.36 -17.87
N LYS A 56 -21.96 -4.69 -17.91
CA LYS A 56 -21.40 -5.82 -17.16
C LYS A 56 -21.71 -5.60 -15.68
N ILE A 57 -22.92 -5.93 -15.26
CA ILE A 57 -23.29 -6.08 -13.86
C ILE A 57 -22.39 -7.22 -13.39
N LYS A 58 -21.26 -6.86 -12.77
CA LYS A 58 -20.39 -7.83 -12.12
C LYS A 58 -21.30 -8.65 -11.22
N SER A 59 -21.27 -9.97 -11.38
CA SER A 59 -22.06 -10.83 -10.50
C SER A 59 -21.72 -10.46 -9.06
N PRO A 60 -22.68 -10.51 -8.11
CA PRO A 60 -22.36 -10.41 -6.69
C PRO A 60 -21.14 -11.28 -6.30
N ASP A 61 -21.01 -12.45 -6.91
CA ASP A 61 -19.86 -13.35 -6.71
C ASP A 61 -18.53 -12.77 -7.22
N ASP A 62 -18.55 -12.08 -8.37
CA ASP A 62 -17.36 -11.43 -8.92
C ASP A 62 -16.90 -10.26 -8.04
N LEU A 63 -17.86 -9.50 -7.50
CA LEU A 63 -17.60 -8.41 -6.56
C LEU A 63 -16.98 -8.94 -5.26
N ILE A 64 -17.52 -10.03 -4.71
CA ILE A 64 -16.98 -10.67 -3.50
C ILE A 64 -15.56 -11.17 -3.76
N LYS A 65 -15.34 -11.88 -4.87
CA LYS A 65 -14.02 -12.41 -5.23
C LYS A 65 -12.98 -11.31 -5.43
N GLU A 66 -13.35 -10.20 -6.07
CA GLU A 66 -12.46 -9.04 -6.24
C GLU A 66 -12.14 -8.37 -4.89
N ALA A 67 -13.14 -8.24 -4.00
CA ALA A 67 -12.94 -7.71 -2.66
C ALA A 67 -12.00 -8.60 -1.82
N GLU A 68 -12.18 -9.92 -1.88
CA GLU A 68 -11.31 -10.89 -1.20
C GLU A 68 -9.87 -10.81 -1.70
N GLN A 69 -9.67 -10.78 -3.02
CA GLN A 69 -8.33 -10.64 -3.60
C GLN A 69 -7.66 -9.33 -3.17
N LYS A 70 -8.41 -8.23 -3.16
CA LYS A 70 -7.91 -6.93 -2.72
C LYS A 70 -7.56 -6.92 -1.24
N ALA A 71 -8.38 -7.56 -0.40
CA ALA A 71 -8.11 -7.71 1.03
C ALA A 71 -6.84 -8.54 1.27
N GLN A 72 -6.70 -9.69 0.61
CA GLN A 72 -5.50 -10.53 0.70
C GLN A 72 -4.24 -9.77 0.27
N LYS A 73 -4.30 -9.03 -0.83
CA LYS A 73 -3.16 -8.23 -1.29
C LYS A 73 -2.79 -7.15 -0.27
N THR A 74 -3.77 -6.47 0.30
CA THR A 74 -3.53 -5.44 1.32
C THR A 74 -2.86 -6.01 2.56
N ILE A 75 -3.28 -7.20 3.01
CA ILE A 75 -2.66 -7.90 4.15
C ILE A 75 -1.22 -8.29 3.81
N ALA A 76 -0.99 -8.90 2.65
CA ALA A 76 0.35 -9.31 2.22
C ALA A 76 1.32 -8.13 2.08
N ASP A 77 0.85 -7.00 1.55
CA ASP A 77 1.64 -5.77 1.43
C ASP A 77 1.97 -5.18 2.82
N ALA A 78 1.03 -5.21 3.75
CA ALA A 78 1.24 -4.76 5.13
C ALA A 78 2.26 -5.65 5.86
N ASP A 79 2.18 -6.97 5.72
CA ASP A 79 3.11 -7.92 6.34
C ASP A 79 4.53 -7.73 5.81
N LYS A 80 4.67 -7.55 4.49
CA LYS A 80 5.97 -7.27 3.86
C LYS A 80 6.56 -5.97 4.40
N LEU A 81 5.77 -4.90 4.46
CA LEU A 81 6.22 -3.61 4.98
C LEU A 81 6.65 -3.72 6.44
N ALA A 82 5.89 -4.43 7.26
CA ALA A 82 6.22 -4.66 8.66
C ALA A 82 7.55 -5.42 8.81
N SER A 83 7.74 -6.48 8.03
CA SER A 83 8.99 -7.24 8.00
C SER A 83 10.19 -6.36 7.61
N ASP A 84 10.05 -5.53 6.57
CA ASP A 84 11.09 -4.62 6.12
C ASP A 84 11.43 -3.54 7.15
N VAL A 85 10.44 -3.01 7.86
CA VAL A 85 10.64 -2.04 8.94
C VAL A 85 11.37 -2.68 10.12
N ILE A 86 10.95 -3.87 10.55
CA ILE A 86 11.59 -4.61 11.65
C ILE A 86 13.02 -4.98 11.27
N GLY A 87 13.25 -5.43 10.04
CA GLY A 87 14.58 -5.76 9.53
C GLY A 87 15.52 -4.56 9.57
N ARG A 88 15.08 -3.40 9.07
CA ARG A 88 15.85 -2.15 9.12
C ARG A 88 16.11 -1.70 10.56
N ALA A 89 15.11 -1.78 11.44
CA ALA A 89 15.28 -1.40 12.84
C ALA A 89 16.30 -2.29 13.57
N LYS A 90 16.32 -3.60 13.29
CA LYS A 90 17.33 -4.53 13.84
C LYS A 90 18.73 -4.19 13.36
N LEU A 91 18.90 -3.96 12.06
CA LEU A 91 20.20 -3.60 11.49
C LEU A 91 20.73 -2.29 12.06
N GLN A 92 19.85 -1.29 12.17
CA GLN A 92 20.21 0.01 12.77
C GLN A 92 20.61 -0.13 14.24
N LYS A 93 19.85 -0.93 15.02
CA LYS A 93 20.19 -1.24 16.41
C LYS A 93 21.57 -1.89 16.52
N GLU A 94 21.87 -2.87 15.67
CA GLU A 94 23.16 -3.55 15.67
C GLU A 94 24.30 -2.58 15.40
N LYS A 95 24.18 -1.75 14.36
CA LYS A 95 25.15 -0.71 14.03
C LYS A 95 25.37 0.27 15.19
N GLU A 96 24.31 0.75 15.82
CA GLU A 96 24.40 1.65 16.97
C GLU A 96 25.10 0.98 18.17
N THR A 97 24.85 -0.32 18.41
CA THR A 97 25.53 -1.05 19.48
C THR A 97 27.03 -1.22 19.23
N GLU A 98 27.43 -1.45 17.98
CA GLU A 98 28.82 -1.50 17.57
C GLU A 98 29.51 -0.13 17.76
N GLU A 99 28.84 0.95 17.33
CA GLU A 99 29.33 2.32 17.51
C GLU A 99 29.49 2.69 19.00
N ILE A 100 28.52 2.35 19.85
CA ILE A 100 28.60 2.53 21.31
C ILE A 100 29.81 1.79 21.87
N THR A 101 30.03 0.55 21.44
CA THR A 101 31.16 -0.26 21.92
C THR A 101 32.49 0.33 21.48
N ALA A 102 32.59 0.79 20.23
CA ALA A 102 33.77 1.47 19.72
C ALA A 102 34.05 2.79 20.48
N LEU A 103 33.02 3.58 20.78
CA LEU A 103 33.13 4.81 21.55
C LEU A 103 33.58 4.54 22.99
N ARG A 104 33.07 3.49 23.64
CA ARG A 104 33.52 3.07 24.98
C ARG A 104 35.01 2.71 24.97
N ASN A 105 35.45 1.91 24.00
CA ASN A 105 36.86 1.56 23.85
C ASN A 105 37.76 2.79 23.62
N LYS A 106 37.30 3.77 22.81
CA LYS A 106 38.02 5.04 22.62
C LYS A 106 38.10 5.84 23.92
N LYS A 107 37.00 5.93 24.67
CA LYS A 107 36.95 6.60 25.98
C LYS A 107 37.97 5.99 26.94
N ASP A 108 38.00 4.67 27.06
CA ASP A 108 38.89 3.98 28.01
C ASP A 108 40.37 4.16 27.63
N ARG A 109 40.69 4.18 26.33
CA ARG A 109 42.04 4.53 25.85
C ARG A 109 42.44 5.96 26.21
N LEU A 110 41.54 6.93 26.04
CA LEU A 110 41.79 8.33 26.41
C LEU A 110 42.00 8.47 27.92
N VAL A 111 41.16 7.83 28.74
CA VAL A 111 41.32 7.83 30.21
C VAL A 111 42.67 7.25 30.60
N LYS A 112 43.08 6.12 30.01
CA LYS A 112 44.40 5.52 30.27
C LYS A 112 45.54 6.48 29.88
N SER A 113 45.49 7.04 28.67
CA SER A 113 46.51 7.99 28.21
C SER A 113 46.60 9.24 29.09
N LEU A 114 45.48 9.73 29.61
CA LEU A 114 45.45 10.88 30.50
C LEU A 114 46.07 10.53 31.86
N ASN A 115 45.72 9.38 32.41
CA ASN A 115 46.29 8.88 33.66
C ASN A 115 47.81 8.66 33.54
N ASP A 116 48.28 8.09 32.43
CA ASP A 116 49.71 7.90 32.17
C ASP A 116 50.45 9.25 32.07
N ALA A 117 49.83 10.26 31.42
CA ALA A 117 50.39 11.61 31.34
C ALA A 117 50.45 12.30 32.71
N LEU A 118 49.40 12.18 33.52
CA LEU A 118 49.37 12.70 34.89
C LEU A 118 50.41 12.01 35.78
N GLY A 119 50.61 10.69 35.62
CA GLY A 119 51.67 9.94 36.31
C GLY A 119 53.05 10.51 35.99
N LYS A 120 53.36 10.69 34.70
CA LYS A 120 54.63 11.30 34.26
C LYS A 120 54.82 12.73 34.79
N GLN A 121 53.75 13.55 34.82
CA GLN A 121 53.81 14.89 35.40
C GLN A 121 54.10 14.84 36.90
N LYS A 122 53.49 13.90 37.63
CA LYS A 122 53.75 13.69 39.06
C LYS A 122 55.20 13.29 39.33
N ASP A 123 55.74 12.37 38.53
CA ASP A 123 57.13 11.94 38.64
C ASP A 123 58.10 13.10 38.39
N LEU A 124 57.79 13.97 37.41
CA LEU A 124 58.58 15.16 37.10
C LEU A 124 58.54 16.18 38.25
N ILE A 125 57.38 16.41 38.87
CA ILE A 125 57.27 17.26 40.08
C ILE A 125 58.10 16.68 41.23
N ASN A 126 58.03 15.37 41.46
CA ASN A 126 58.84 14.72 42.51
C ASN A 126 60.34 14.87 42.24
N MET A 127 60.77 14.73 40.97
CA MET A 127 62.17 14.95 40.60
C MET A 127 62.61 16.39 40.82
N LEU A 128 61.77 17.38 40.47
CA LEU A 128 62.04 18.80 40.73
C LEU A 128 62.13 19.09 42.23
N ASN A 129 61.24 18.53 43.05
CA ASN A 129 61.26 18.73 44.50
C ASN A 129 62.52 18.13 45.15
N ASN A 130 62.95 16.95 44.69
CA ASN A 130 64.18 16.33 45.20
C ASN A 130 65.43 17.14 44.80
N VAL A 131 65.46 17.73 43.59
CA VAL A 131 66.55 18.62 43.16
C VAL A 131 66.57 19.93 43.95
N THR A 132 65.42 20.44 44.42
CA THR A 132 65.38 21.62 45.29
C THR A 132 65.83 21.34 46.73
N ASP A 133 65.72 20.11 47.23
CA ASP A 133 66.27 19.72 48.54
C ASP A 133 67.80 19.51 48.49
N ASP A 134 68.35 18.96 47.41
CA ASP A 134 69.81 18.77 47.26
C ASP A 134 70.59 20.10 47.23
N HIS A 135 69.96 21.20 46.80
CA HIS A 135 70.57 22.54 46.85
C HIS A 135 70.41 23.26 48.21
N ALA A 136 69.63 22.70 49.15
CA ALA A 136 69.53 23.23 50.51
C ALA A 136 70.61 22.65 51.44
N GLU A 137 71.12 21.44 51.17
CA GLU A 137 72.12 20.79 52.01
C GLU A 137 73.59 21.15 51.66
N GLU A 138 73.87 21.69 50.46
CA GLU A 138 75.24 22.09 50.09
C GLU A 138 75.72 23.41 50.72
N ASN A 139 74.83 24.20 51.35
CA ASN A 139 75.21 25.49 51.96
C ASN A 139 75.57 25.40 53.46
N ASP A 140 75.37 24.26 54.12
CA ASP A 140 75.67 24.10 55.56
C ASP A 140 77.03 23.42 55.85
N GLN A 141 77.74 22.90 54.84
CA GLN A 141 79.04 22.23 55.05
C GLN A 141 80.27 23.12 54.86
N ASN A 142 80.11 24.42 54.55
CA ASN A 142 81.22 25.36 54.40
C ASN A 142 81.53 26.21 55.65
N ASP A 143 80.83 26.04 56.77
CA ASP A 143 80.98 26.89 57.97
C ASP A 143 81.60 26.18 59.20
N GLU A 144 82.11 24.95 59.09
CA GLU A 144 82.70 24.21 60.23
C GLU A 144 84.18 23.80 60.04
N LEU A 145 84.95 24.59 59.31
CA LEU A 145 86.43 24.54 59.31
C LEU A 145 87.01 25.92 59.61
N LEU A 146 86.96 26.34 60.88
CA LEU A 146 87.85 27.34 61.49
C LEU A 146 87.86 27.21 63.02
#